data_AF-A0A956RA98-F1
#
_entry.id   AF-A0A956RA98-F1
#
_cell.length_a   1.000
_cell.length_b   1.000
_cell.length_c   1.000
_cell.angle_alpha   90.00
_cell.angle_beta   90.00
_cell.angle_gamma   90.00
#
_symmetry.space_group_name_H-M   'P 1'
#
loop_
_entity.id
_entity.type
_entity.pdbx_description
1 polymer ?
#
loop_
_entity_poly.entity_id
_entity_poly.type
_entity_poly.pdbx_seq_one_letter_code
_entity_poly.pdbx_strand_id
1 'polypeptide(L)'
;LAGQAWSDSLQRDLEDLPPPTLEGERALGGLALYTYAQPAAGSVRADFVRDEARLSVQTEGGPCRGRDARRCAEGRVDVAVAEIDYRPRRCLKAQVDDGVTVALRYPAMPTGQALRGHVGVDGFNARLRSDGPLRLEVWVDDQLRARWLYADAQGWWPFMVATEPGSHDVELRLTPAVRGTWQRKGYDPGQAHALCVELRSLEEDAP
;
A
#
# COMPACT_ATOMS: atom_id res chain seq x y z
N LEU A 1 31.80 14.19 -10.64
CA LEU A 1 30.33 14.16 -10.82
C LEU A 1 29.81 12.96 -10.05
N ALA A 2 29.52 13.18 -8.76
CA ALA A 2 28.71 12.27 -7.98
C ALA A 2 27.28 12.38 -8.51
N GLY A 3 26.64 11.28 -8.87
CA GLY A 3 25.24 11.31 -9.32
C GLY A 3 24.97 10.39 -10.50
N GLN A 4 24.65 9.13 -10.21
CA GLN A 4 23.88 8.28 -11.14
C GLN A 4 23.18 7.08 -10.47
N ALA A 5 23.18 7.01 -9.13
CA ALA A 5 22.54 5.90 -8.40
C ALA A 5 21.18 6.28 -7.80
N TRP A 6 21.01 7.55 -7.42
CA TRP A 6 19.72 8.10 -6.96
C TRP A 6 18.94 8.61 -8.16
N SER A 7 17.79 8.00 -8.45
CA SER A 7 16.95 8.35 -9.60
C SER A 7 15.83 9.31 -9.21
N ASP A 8 15.33 10.09 -10.17
CA ASP A 8 14.14 10.94 -9.98
C ASP A 8 12.92 10.14 -9.49
N SER A 9 12.84 8.84 -9.84
CA SER A 9 11.80 7.96 -9.30
C SER A 9 11.99 7.65 -7.82
N LEU A 10 13.23 7.39 -7.37
CA LEU A 10 13.52 7.20 -5.94
C LEU A 10 13.33 8.50 -5.16
N GLN A 11 13.58 9.65 -5.79
CA GLN A 11 13.30 10.95 -5.20
C GLN A 11 11.81 11.16 -4.91
N ARG A 12 10.91 10.65 -5.77
CA ARG A 12 9.46 10.71 -5.51
C ARG A 12 9.01 9.81 -4.36
N ASP A 13 9.68 8.67 -4.19
CA ASP A 13 9.43 7.75 -3.07
C ASP A 13 9.92 8.29 -1.71
N LEU A 14 10.71 9.39 -1.68
CA LEU A 14 11.13 10.04 -0.42
C LEU A 14 10.03 10.87 0.23
N GLU A 15 8.94 11.16 -0.49
CA GLU A 15 7.91 12.08 -0.01
C GLU A 15 8.53 13.43 0.42
N ASP A 16 8.35 13.82 1.67
CA ASP A 16 8.90 15.03 2.30
C ASP A 16 10.18 14.76 3.12
N LEU A 17 10.73 13.54 3.07
CA LEU A 17 11.95 13.20 3.79
C LEU A 17 13.18 13.89 3.17
N PRO A 18 14.19 14.26 3.99
CA PRO A 18 15.42 14.82 3.48
C PRO A 18 16.12 13.84 2.52
N PRO A 19 17.02 14.29 1.63
CA PRO A 19 17.80 13.38 0.80
C PRO A 19 18.58 12.36 1.65
N PRO A 20 18.56 11.07 1.31
CA PRO A 20 19.23 10.05 2.09
C PRO A 20 20.74 10.09 1.87
N THR A 21 21.47 9.48 2.80
CA THR A 21 22.93 9.43 2.76
C THR A 21 23.38 8.11 2.14
N LEU A 22 24.23 8.15 1.10
CA LEU A 22 24.83 6.94 0.55
C LEU A 22 25.80 6.33 1.56
N GLU A 23 25.54 5.10 2.00
CA GLU A 23 26.39 4.38 2.95
C GLU A 23 27.38 3.45 2.25
N GLY A 24 27.03 2.94 1.08
CA GLY A 24 27.89 2.00 0.39
C GLY A 24 27.46 1.68 -1.04
N GLU A 25 28.44 1.20 -1.79
CA GLU A 25 28.27 0.65 -3.12
C GLU A 25 28.92 -0.74 -3.16
N ARG A 26 28.20 -1.72 -3.68
CA ARG A 26 28.70 -3.08 -3.86
C ARG A 26 28.46 -3.56 -5.29
N ALA A 27 29.54 -3.90 -5.99
CA ALA A 27 29.45 -4.57 -7.28
C ALA A 27 28.87 -5.99 -7.13
N LEU A 28 27.92 -6.32 -7.99
CA LEU A 28 27.25 -7.62 -8.10
C LEU A 28 27.32 -8.09 -9.57
N GLY A 29 28.55 -8.35 -10.04
CA GLY A 29 28.80 -8.67 -11.44
C GLY A 29 28.55 -7.47 -12.35
N GLY A 30 27.59 -7.58 -13.28
CA GLY A 30 27.17 -6.47 -14.15
C GLY A 30 26.22 -5.46 -13.48
N LEU A 31 25.92 -5.63 -12.19
CA LEU A 31 25.04 -4.76 -11.41
C LEU A 31 25.81 -4.07 -10.29
N ALA A 32 25.30 -2.94 -9.80
CA ALA A 32 25.76 -2.29 -8.58
C ALA A 32 24.60 -2.14 -7.60
N LEU A 33 24.82 -2.55 -6.35
CA LEU A 33 23.91 -2.32 -5.23
C LEU A 33 24.38 -1.09 -4.47
N TYR A 34 23.54 -0.06 -4.43
CA TYR A 34 23.75 1.14 -3.64
C TYR A 34 22.90 1.07 -2.38
N THR A 35 23.52 1.22 -1.22
CA THR A 35 22.86 1.21 0.08
C THR A 35 22.81 2.63 0.62
N TYR A 36 21.64 3.06 1.05
CA TYR A 36 21.39 4.39 1.57
C TYR A 36 20.80 4.32 2.97
N ALA A 37 21.26 5.20 3.85
CA ALA A 37 20.62 5.48 5.14
C ALA A 37 19.61 6.61 5.00
N GLN A 38 18.46 6.43 5.63
CA GLN A 38 17.47 7.47 5.84
C GLN A 38 17.07 7.51 7.32
N PRO A 39 17.87 8.11 8.21
CA PRO A 39 17.56 8.16 9.64
C PRO A 39 16.23 8.87 9.91
N ALA A 40 15.90 9.89 9.11
CA ALA A 40 14.65 10.63 9.22
C ALA A 40 13.39 9.81 8.89
N ALA A 41 13.51 8.62 8.30
CA ALA A 41 12.38 7.72 8.09
C ALA A 41 11.91 7.03 9.38
N GLY A 42 12.65 7.21 10.49
CA GLY A 42 12.34 6.57 11.76
C GLY A 42 12.56 5.05 11.74
N SER A 43 12.26 4.41 12.87
CA SER A 43 12.35 2.96 13.02
C SER A 43 10.99 2.29 12.84
N VAL A 44 10.94 1.20 12.07
CA VAL A 44 9.69 0.48 11.81
C VAL A 44 9.29 -0.35 13.03
N ARG A 45 8.14 -0.03 13.63
CA ARG A 45 7.57 -0.75 14.78
C ARG A 45 6.69 -1.92 14.37
N ALA A 46 5.96 -1.79 13.27
CA ALA A 46 5.13 -2.84 12.68
C ALA A 46 4.91 -2.56 11.18
N ASP A 47 4.64 -3.62 10.41
CA ASP A 47 4.54 -3.54 8.94
C ASP A 47 3.49 -4.51 8.41
N PHE A 48 2.49 -4.01 7.70
CA PHE A 48 1.37 -4.81 7.17
C PHE A 48 1.79 -5.91 6.19
N VAL A 49 2.86 -5.69 5.42
CA VAL A 49 3.32 -6.60 4.35
C VAL A 49 4.38 -7.59 4.84
N ARG A 50 5.02 -7.30 5.98
CA ARG A 50 5.96 -8.22 6.65
C ARG A 50 5.27 -9.04 7.75
N ASP A 51 4.28 -8.45 8.39
CA ASP A 51 3.52 -9.06 9.48
C ASP A 51 2.17 -9.58 9.00
N GLU A 52 2.03 -9.95 7.72
CA GLU A 52 0.74 -10.23 7.10
C GLU A 52 -0.02 -11.32 7.86
N ALA A 53 0.67 -12.28 8.45
CA ALA A 53 0.09 -13.35 9.26
C ALA A 53 -0.72 -12.86 10.48
N ARG A 54 -0.47 -11.64 10.97
CA ARG A 54 -1.21 -11.02 12.08
C ARG A 54 -2.48 -10.31 11.65
N LEU A 55 -2.61 -10.01 10.36
CA LEU A 55 -3.77 -9.30 9.85
C LEU A 55 -5.01 -10.20 9.87
N SER A 56 -6.17 -9.66 10.21
CA SER A 56 -7.46 -10.21 9.78
C SER A 56 -7.93 -9.47 8.53
N VAL A 57 -8.39 -10.21 7.52
CA VAL A 57 -8.95 -9.64 6.28
C VAL A 57 -10.41 -10.00 6.18
N GLN A 58 -11.25 -9.00 5.89
CA GLN A 58 -12.69 -9.17 5.79
C GLN A 58 -13.24 -8.34 4.62
N THR A 59 -14.31 -8.83 4.03
CA THR A 59 -15.18 -8.08 3.10
C THR A 59 -16.60 -8.03 3.67
N GLU A 60 -17.52 -7.39 2.96
CA GLU A 60 -18.94 -7.38 3.30
C GLU A 60 -19.55 -8.80 3.34
N GLY A 61 -19.03 -9.74 2.53
CA GLY A 61 -19.38 -11.16 2.55
C GLY A 61 -18.75 -11.96 3.69
N GLY A 62 -17.92 -11.35 4.54
CA GLY A 62 -17.35 -11.95 5.74
C GLY A 62 -15.83 -12.15 5.71
N PRO A 63 -15.28 -13.01 6.61
CA PRO A 63 -13.84 -13.14 6.76
C PRO A 63 -13.21 -13.92 5.60
N CYS A 64 -12.12 -13.38 5.05
CA CYS A 64 -11.33 -14.04 4.02
C CYS A 64 -10.39 -15.09 4.66
N ARG A 65 -10.25 -16.26 4.01
CA ARG A 65 -9.52 -17.41 4.58
C ARG A 65 -8.41 -17.90 3.66
N GLY A 66 -7.33 -18.39 4.25
CA GLY A 66 -6.16 -18.93 3.54
C GLY A 66 -4.86 -18.50 4.21
N ARG A 67 -3.80 -19.29 4.02
CA ARG A 67 -2.49 -19.04 4.64
C ARG A 67 -1.66 -18.04 3.84
N ASP A 68 -1.48 -18.31 2.55
CA ASP A 68 -0.62 -17.50 1.67
C ASP A 68 -1.43 -16.48 0.87
N ALA A 69 -2.56 -16.93 0.31
CA ALA A 69 -3.55 -16.08 -0.33
C ALA A 69 -4.90 -16.26 0.35
N ARG A 70 -5.47 -15.14 0.82
CA ARG A 70 -6.74 -15.10 1.53
C ARG A 70 -7.86 -14.95 0.51
N ARG A 71 -8.70 -15.97 0.40
CA ARG A 71 -9.86 -15.97 -0.48
C ARG A 71 -11.06 -15.39 0.26
N CYS A 72 -11.70 -14.43 -0.38
CA CYS A 72 -12.97 -13.82 0.01
C CYS A 72 -14.07 -14.38 -0.90
N ALA A 73 -15.34 -14.06 -0.62
CA ALA A 73 -16.43 -14.43 -1.54
C ALA A 73 -16.32 -13.66 -2.86
N GLU A 74 -15.85 -12.41 -2.79
CA GLU A 74 -15.79 -11.41 -3.85
C GLU A 74 -14.38 -11.28 -4.46
N GLY A 75 -13.44 -12.15 -4.09
CA GLY A 75 -12.07 -12.06 -4.60
C GLY A 75 -10.99 -12.65 -3.71
N ARG A 76 -9.83 -12.00 -3.70
CA ARG A 76 -8.64 -12.46 -2.97
C ARG A 76 -7.76 -11.31 -2.51
N VAL A 77 -7.05 -11.55 -1.41
CA VAL A 77 -5.99 -10.68 -0.89
C VAL A 77 -4.75 -11.52 -0.62
N ASP A 78 -3.60 -11.11 -1.14
CA ASP A 78 -2.32 -11.78 -0.94
C ASP A 78 -1.15 -10.80 -0.94
N VAL A 79 -0.05 -11.17 -0.27
CA VAL A 79 1.20 -10.42 -0.44
C VAL A 79 1.81 -10.79 -1.78
N ALA A 80 1.99 -9.80 -2.65
CA ALA A 80 2.50 -9.99 -3.99
C ALA A 80 3.41 -8.85 -4.42
N VAL A 81 4.12 -9.06 -5.53
CA VAL A 81 4.78 -7.98 -6.27
C VAL A 81 3.86 -7.53 -7.40
N ALA A 82 3.47 -6.26 -7.37
CA ALA A 82 2.66 -5.59 -8.39
C ALA A 82 3.53 -4.65 -9.25
N GLU A 83 3.19 -4.46 -10.52
CA GLU A 83 3.81 -3.43 -11.36
C GLU A 83 2.97 -2.15 -11.26
N ILE A 84 3.54 -1.11 -10.65
CA ILE A 84 2.89 0.19 -10.44
C ILE A 84 3.87 1.29 -10.83
N ASP A 85 3.42 2.22 -11.68
CA ASP A 85 4.27 3.27 -12.25
C ASP A 85 5.58 2.71 -12.84
N TYR A 86 5.48 1.61 -13.60
CA TYR A 86 6.62 0.92 -14.23
C TYR A 86 7.68 0.41 -13.24
N ARG A 87 7.27 0.10 -12.00
CA ARG A 87 8.15 -0.41 -10.94
C ARG A 87 7.51 -1.58 -10.20
N PRO A 88 8.30 -2.60 -9.82
CA PRO A 88 7.83 -3.66 -8.94
C PRO A 88 7.64 -3.12 -7.51
N ARG A 89 6.46 -3.31 -6.93
CA ARG A 89 6.12 -2.93 -5.55
C ARG A 89 5.63 -4.17 -4.79
N ARG A 90 6.27 -4.48 -3.66
CA ARG A 90 5.79 -5.55 -2.76
C ARG A 90 4.73 -4.97 -1.83
N CYS A 91 3.53 -5.54 -1.84
CA CYS A 91 2.38 -4.99 -1.12
C CYS A 91 1.35 -6.06 -0.79
N LEU A 92 0.32 -5.68 -0.03
CA LEU A 92 -0.93 -6.41 0.06
C LEU A 92 -1.76 -6.10 -1.18
N LYS A 93 -1.85 -7.08 -2.08
CA LYS A 93 -2.61 -6.99 -3.31
C LYS A 93 -4.03 -7.47 -3.07
N ALA A 94 -5.02 -6.60 -3.24
CA ALA A 94 -6.44 -6.91 -3.15
C ALA A 94 -7.04 -6.93 -4.57
N GLN A 95 -7.49 -8.10 -5.00
CA GLN A 95 -8.23 -8.29 -6.25
C GLN A 95 -9.66 -8.69 -5.86
N VAL A 96 -10.54 -7.69 -5.79
CA VAL A 96 -11.94 -7.88 -5.40
C VAL A 96 -12.87 -7.23 -6.42
N ASP A 97 -14.13 -7.63 -6.38
CA ASP A 97 -15.17 -7.03 -7.19
C ASP A 97 -15.32 -5.52 -6.91
N ASP A 98 -15.74 -4.79 -7.93
CA ASP A 98 -16.00 -3.35 -7.88
C ASP A 98 -16.98 -2.98 -6.74
N GLY A 99 -16.68 -1.90 -6.03
CA GLY A 99 -17.50 -1.41 -4.92
C GLY A 99 -17.35 -2.19 -3.62
N VAL A 100 -16.70 -3.36 -3.64
CA VAL A 100 -16.50 -4.17 -2.42
C VAL A 100 -15.43 -3.55 -1.54
N THR A 101 -15.76 -3.32 -0.28
CA THR A 101 -14.78 -2.84 0.70
C THR A 101 -13.99 -4.01 1.29
N VAL A 102 -12.66 -3.96 1.18
CA VAL A 102 -11.73 -4.86 1.88
C VAL A 102 -11.22 -4.16 3.14
N ALA A 103 -11.44 -4.77 4.29
CA ALA A 103 -10.87 -4.35 5.57
C ALA A 103 -9.64 -5.20 5.93
N LEU A 104 -8.51 -4.54 6.17
CA LEU A 104 -7.24 -5.13 6.58
C LEU A 104 -6.94 -4.65 8.01
N ARG A 105 -7.22 -5.48 9.02
CA ARG A 105 -7.06 -5.09 10.44
C ARG A 105 -5.86 -5.76 11.08
N TYR A 106 -5.02 -4.98 11.74
CA TYR A 106 -3.93 -5.40 12.61
C TYR A 106 -4.35 -5.12 14.06
N PRO A 107 -4.79 -6.16 14.82
CA PRO A 107 -5.17 -5.97 16.21
C PRO A 107 -3.94 -5.75 17.10
N ALA A 108 -4.03 -4.82 18.05
CA ALA A 108 -2.96 -4.48 18.98
C ALA A 108 -1.60 -4.25 18.28
N MET A 109 -1.63 -3.49 17.19
CA MET A 109 -0.44 -3.12 16.42
C MET A 109 0.47 -2.23 17.27
N PRO A 110 1.78 -2.55 17.42
CA PRO A 110 2.74 -1.63 18.00
C PRO A 110 2.86 -0.38 17.12
N THR A 111 2.56 0.78 17.69
CA THR A 111 2.60 2.07 16.99
C THR A 111 3.72 2.97 17.50
N GLY A 112 4.25 3.82 16.62
CA GLY A 112 5.09 4.98 16.94
C GLY A 112 4.32 6.29 16.75
N GLN A 113 4.94 7.34 16.19
CA GLN A 113 4.32 8.66 15.98
C GLN A 113 3.58 8.76 14.64
N ALA A 114 3.88 7.89 13.68
CA ALA A 114 3.29 7.93 12.35
C ALA A 114 2.87 6.55 11.85
N LEU A 115 1.77 6.53 11.10
CA LEU A 115 1.43 5.47 10.15
C LEU A 115 1.71 6.02 8.75
N ARG A 116 2.65 5.41 8.03
CA ARG A 116 2.97 5.77 6.64
C ARG A 116 2.72 4.60 5.72
N GLY A 117 2.18 4.88 4.55
CA GLY A 117 1.88 3.85 3.58
C GLY A 117 1.79 4.40 2.18
N HIS A 118 1.63 3.47 1.25
CA HIS A 118 1.42 3.79 -0.15
C HIS A 118 0.30 2.94 -0.72
N VAL A 119 -0.37 3.48 -1.72
CA VAL A 119 -1.42 2.78 -2.46
C VAL A 119 -1.25 2.98 -3.95
N GLY A 120 -1.60 1.96 -4.71
CA GLY A 120 -1.65 2.03 -6.16
C GLY A 120 -2.44 0.90 -6.79
N VAL A 121 -2.56 0.95 -8.12
CA VAL A 121 -3.28 -0.05 -8.91
C VAL A 121 -2.29 -0.79 -9.81
N ASP A 122 -2.34 -2.12 -9.76
CA ASP A 122 -1.48 -3.02 -10.53
C ASP A 122 -1.95 -3.20 -11.98
N GLY A 123 -0.99 -3.34 -12.88
CA GLY A 123 -1.21 -3.91 -14.21
C GLY A 123 -1.32 -2.91 -15.36
N PHE A 124 -1.73 -3.42 -16.53
CA PHE A 124 -1.71 -2.68 -17.79
C PHE A 124 -2.63 -1.45 -17.81
N ASN A 125 -3.76 -1.47 -17.11
CA ASN A 125 -4.70 -0.34 -17.11
C ASN A 125 -4.22 0.85 -16.28
N ALA A 126 -3.38 0.63 -15.26
CA ALA A 126 -2.63 1.71 -14.61
C ALA A 126 -1.72 2.45 -15.62
N ARG A 127 -1.29 1.78 -16.71
CA ARG A 127 -0.56 2.40 -17.83
C ARG A 127 -1.45 3.29 -18.70
N LEU A 128 -2.74 2.97 -18.80
CA LEU A 128 -3.73 3.75 -19.54
C LEU A 128 -4.34 4.88 -18.68
N ARG A 129 -4.07 4.90 -17.36
CA ARG A 129 -4.54 5.93 -16.41
C ARG A 129 -6.04 6.17 -16.50
N SER A 130 -6.79 5.08 -16.58
CA SER A 130 -8.22 5.15 -16.84
C SER A 130 -9.03 4.64 -15.65
N ASP A 131 -8.42 3.94 -14.70
CA ASP A 131 -9.10 3.22 -13.64
C ASP A 131 -9.95 4.11 -12.74
N GLY A 132 -11.03 3.50 -12.25
CA GLY A 132 -11.95 4.17 -11.33
C GLY A 132 -11.21 4.54 -10.05
N PRO A 133 -11.60 5.63 -9.39
CA PRO A 133 -10.93 6.02 -8.17
C PRO A 133 -11.09 4.95 -7.08
N LEU A 134 -10.11 4.86 -6.19
CA LEU A 134 -10.13 4.05 -4.99
C LEU A 134 -10.45 4.94 -3.79
N ARG A 135 -11.33 4.49 -2.90
CA ARG A 135 -11.40 5.05 -1.55
C ARG A 135 -10.47 4.28 -0.62
N LEU A 136 -9.55 5.01 0.01
CA LEU A 136 -8.69 4.51 1.09
C LEU A 136 -9.14 5.15 2.41
N GLU A 137 -9.30 4.35 3.45
CA GLU A 137 -9.55 4.83 4.81
C GLU A 137 -8.56 4.21 5.78
N VAL A 138 -8.12 5.00 6.75
CA VAL A 138 -7.31 4.55 7.89
C VAL A 138 -8.13 4.75 9.16
N TRP A 139 -8.34 3.67 9.87
CA TRP A 139 -9.03 3.63 11.16
C TRP A 139 -8.03 3.24 12.25
N VAL A 140 -8.11 3.90 13.40
CA VAL A 140 -7.31 3.60 14.59
C VAL A 140 -8.26 3.56 15.78
N ASP A 141 -8.28 2.44 16.52
CA ASP A 141 -9.19 2.19 17.64
C ASP A 141 -10.65 2.48 17.30
N ASP A 142 -11.11 1.92 16.17
CA ASP A 142 -12.46 2.10 15.61
C ASP A 142 -12.85 3.55 15.28
N GLN A 143 -11.88 4.48 15.25
CA GLN A 143 -12.08 5.86 14.82
C GLN A 143 -11.48 6.11 13.43
N LEU A 144 -12.26 6.69 12.52
CA LEU A 144 -11.77 7.12 11.20
C LEU A 144 -10.79 8.28 11.40
N ARG A 145 -9.52 8.04 11.07
CA ARG A 145 -8.47 9.05 11.18
C ARG A 145 -8.27 9.82 9.89
N ALA A 146 -8.39 9.15 8.76
CA ALA A 146 -8.24 9.75 7.45
C ALA A 146 -8.98 8.98 6.36
N ARG A 147 -9.39 9.70 5.32
CA ARG A 147 -9.99 9.16 4.10
C ARG A 147 -9.43 9.89 2.90
N TRP A 148 -9.05 9.14 1.88
CA TRP A 148 -8.60 9.66 0.59
C TRP A 148 -9.39 9.05 -0.55
N LEU A 149 -9.50 9.83 -1.63
CA LEU A 149 -9.92 9.35 -2.93
C LEU A 149 -8.68 9.37 -3.83
N TYR A 150 -8.19 8.19 -4.17
CA TYR A 150 -7.02 7.99 -5.01
C TYR A 150 -7.45 7.70 -6.45
N ALA A 151 -6.74 8.23 -7.42
CA ALA A 151 -6.89 7.90 -8.84
C ALA A 151 -5.60 7.24 -9.35
N ASP A 152 -5.74 6.26 -10.25
CA ASP A 152 -4.61 5.48 -10.79
C ASP A 152 -3.52 6.33 -11.46
N ALA A 153 -3.91 7.48 -12.03
CA ALA A 153 -3.00 8.47 -12.61
C ALA A 153 -1.94 8.99 -11.63
N GLN A 154 -2.13 8.80 -10.33
CA GLN A 154 -1.21 9.20 -9.27
C GLN A 154 -0.06 8.18 -9.04
N GLY A 155 -0.12 6.98 -9.65
CA GLY A 155 0.94 5.98 -9.53
C GLY A 155 1.03 5.40 -8.11
N TRP A 156 2.24 5.24 -7.57
CA TRP A 156 2.44 4.77 -6.20
C TRP A 156 2.30 5.93 -5.21
N TRP A 157 1.08 6.18 -4.74
CA TRP A 157 0.76 7.41 -4.02
C TRP A 157 0.94 7.26 -2.51
N PRO A 158 1.69 8.17 -1.87
CA PRO A 158 1.95 8.11 -0.43
C PRO A 158 0.77 8.65 0.39
N PHE A 159 0.62 8.14 1.60
CA PHE A 159 -0.29 8.67 2.60
C PHE A 159 0.27 8.51 4.01
N MET A 160 -0.17 9.39 4.91
CA MET A 160 0.30 9.41 6.29
C MET A 160 -0.82 9.80 7.26
N VAL A 161 -0.78 9.20 8.45
CA VAL A 161 -1.62 9.56 9.60
C VAL A 161 -0.72 9.68 10.85
N ALA A 162 -0.86 10.77 11.59
CA ALA A 162 -0.24 10.88 12.91
C ALA A 162 -0.94 9.94 13.90
N THR A 163 -0.14 9.21 14.67
CA THR A 163 -0.60 8.26 15.70
C THR A 163 0.21 8.46 16.99
N GLU A 164 -0.26 7.90 18.09
CA GLU A 164 0.47 7.92 19.35
C GLU A 164 1.27 6.61 19.53
N PRO A 165 2.44 6.66 20.19
CA PRO A 165 3.17 5.45 20.53
C PRO A 165 2.37 4.57 21.48
N GLY A 166 2.33 3.27 21.21
CA GLY A 166 1.55 2.35 22.04
C GLY A 166 1.13 1.09 21.30
N SER A 167 -0.06 0.61 21.63
CA SER A 167 -0.69 -0.55 21.01
C SER A 167 -2.10 -0.16 20.62
N HIS A 168 -2.37 -0.10 19.31
CA HIS A 168 -3.67 0.31 18.78
C HIS A 168 -4.22 -0.71 17.79
N ASP A 169 -5.53 -0.74 17.65
CA ASP A 169 -6.17 -1.49 16.57
C ASP A 169 -6.14 -0.65 15.30
N VAL A 170 -5.36 -1.06 14.31
CA VAL A 170 -5.20 -0.32 13.05
C VAL A 170 -5.91 -1.07 11.93
N GLU A 171 -6.76 -0.39 11.18
CA GLU A 171 -7.49 -0.96 10.04
C GLU A 171 -7.39 -0.07 8.81
N LEU A 172 -7.02 -0.68 7.68
CA LEU A 172 -7.14 -0.08 6.36
C LEU A 172 -8.43 -0.57 5.71
N ARG A 173 -9.20 0.35 5.12
CA ARG A 173 -10.31 0.00 4.22
C ARG A 173 -10.02 0.46 2.81
N LEU A 174 -10.17 -0.46 1.86
CA LEU A 174 -9.98 -0.22 0.44
C LEU A 174 -11.30 -0.48 -0.28
N THR A 175 -11.85 0.51 -0.98
CA THR A 175 -13.05 0.35 -1.81
C THR A 175 -12.76 0.80 -3.24
N PRO A 176 -12.54 -0.12 -4.21
CA PRO A 176 -12.46 0.27 -5.61
C PRO A 176 -13.82 0.83 -6.08
N ALA A 177 -13.82 1.90 -6.87
CA ALA A 177 -15.05 2.43 -7.43
C ALA A 177 -15.72 1.45 -8.40
N VAL A 178 -17.04 1.59 -8.54
CA VAL A 178 -17.84 0.88 -9.54
C VAL A 178 -17.54 1.48 -10.91
N ARG A 179 -16.94 0.70 -11.81
CA ARG A 179 -16.46 1.18 -13.12
C ARG A 179 -16.90 0.33 -14.30
N GLY A 180 -17.60 -0.76 -14.04
CA GLY A 180 -18.21 -1.60 -15.06
C GLY A 180 -19.30 -0.90 -15.86
N THR A 181 -19.67 -1.54 -16.96
CA THR A 181 -20.73 -1.06 -17.85
C THR A 181 -22.00 -1.88 -17.63
N TRP A 182 -23.14 -1.21 -17.54
CA TRP A 182 -24.42 -1.90 -17.60
C TRP A 182 -24.72 -2.31 -19.04
N GLN A 183 -24.61 -3.61 -19.31
CA GLN A 183 -24.96 -4.19 -20.59
C GLN A 183 -26.36 -4.82 -20.52
N ARG A 184 -26.92 -5.16 -21.67
CA ARG A 184 -28.24 -5.82 -21.76
C ARG A 184 -28.33 -7.15 -20.99
N LYS A 185 -27.18 -7.79 -20.72
CA LYS A 185 -27.06 -9.05 -19.96
C LYS A 185 -26.80 -8.86 -18.46
N GLY A 186 -26.63 -7.63 -17.99
CA GLY A 186 -26.28 -7.31 -16.59
C GLY A 186 -25.08 -6.37 -16.50
N TYR A 187 -24.61 -6.14 -15.26
CA TYR A 187 -23.38 -5.40 -15.00
C TYR A 187 -22.18 -6.22 -15.48
N ASP A 188 -21.41 -5.65 -16.39
CA ASP A 188 -20.09 -6.16 -16.78
C ASP A 188 -19.04 -5.33 -16.05
N PRO A 189 -18.39 -5.86 -14.99
CA PRO A 189 -17.37 -5.15 -14.24
C PRO A 189 -16.13 -4.80 -15.09
N GLY A 190 -15.98 -5.41 -16.27
CA GLY A 190 -14.76 -5.31 -17.04
C GLY A 190 -13.62 -6.11 -16.40
N GLN A 191 -12.39 -5.60 -16.49
CA GLN A 191 -11.19 -6.28 -16.00
C GLN A 191 -11.02 -6.00 -14.50
N ALA A 192 -10.89 -7.05 -13.68
CA ALA A 192 -10.73 -6.91 -12.22
C ALA A 192 -9.53 -6.01 -11.87
N HIS A 193 -9.78 -4.97 -11.08
CA HIS A 193 -8.74 -4.09 -10.58
C HIS A 193 -7.99 -4.75 -9.44
N ALA A 194 -6.67 -4.63 -9.48
CA ALA A 194 -5.82 -5.16 -8.45
C ALA A 194 -5.21 -4.01 -7.67
N LEU A 195 -5.81 -3.71 -6.53
CA LEU A 195 -5.31 -2.70 -5.61
C LEU A 195 -4.08 -3.24 -4.90
N CYS A 196 -3.14 -2.36 -4.57
CA CYS A 196 -1.91 -2.71 -3.90
C CYS A 196 -1.67 -1.66 -2.82
N VAL A 197 -1.53 -2.09 -1.57
CA VAL A 197 -1.30 -1.19 -0.43
C VAL A 197 -0.19 -1.71 0.46
N GLU A 198 0.56 -0.80 1.06
CA GLU A 198 1.44 -1.09 2.18
C GLU A 198 1.27 -0.04 3.27
N LEU A 199 1.56 -0.43 4.51
CA LEU A 199 1.49 0.44 5.68
C LEU A 199 2.49 -0.02 6.72
N ARG A 200 3.17 0.95 7.32
CA ARG A 200 4.11 0.77 8.41
C ARG A 200 3.77 1.74 9.52
N SER A 201 3.98 1.29 10.76
CA SER A 201 4.10 2.23 11.87
C SER A 201 5.57 2.56 12.12
N LEU A 202 5.85 3.84 12.26
CA LEU A 202 7.18 4.39 12.41
C LEU A 202 7.30 5.10 13.75
N GLU A 203 8.38 4.79 14.46
CA GLU A 203 8.88 5.62 15.54
C GLU A 203 9.87 6.62 14.94
N GLU A 204 9.40 7.84 14.76
CA GLU A 204 10.19 8.96 14.24
C GLU A 204 10.82 9.68 15.44
N ASP A 205 12.13 9.92 15.38
CA ASP A 205 12.78 10.75 16.38
C ASP A 205 12.15 12.15 16.34
N ALA A 206 11.78 12.69 17.50
CA ALA A 206 11.26 14.04 17.58
C ALA A 206 12.28 15.00 16.93
N PRO A 207 11.83 15.95 16.10
CA PRO A 207 12.72 16.88 15.40
C PRO A 207 13.60 17.70 16.34
#